data_AF-A0A4Y9JN71-F1
#
_entry.id   AF-A0A4Y9JN71-F1
#
_cell.length_a   1.000
_cell.length_b   1.000
_cell.length_c   1.000
_cell.angle_alpha   90.00
_cell.angle_beta   90.00
_cell.angle_gamma   90.00
#
_symmetry.space_group_name_H-M   'P 1'
#
loop_
_entity.id
_entity.type
_entity.pdbx_description
1 polymer ?
#
loop_
_entity_poly.entity_id
_entity_poly.type
_entity_poly.pdbx_seq_one_letter_code
_entity_poly.pdbx_strand_id
1 'polypeptide(L)'
;MFSIRQIRANARQLIAETPGAYLLALIPVILGVIIQLVYSSQSDDLALQLANSSIGTSQLINLIAFPLVYNILVDLMTLSMSLALFQVIYHYRDSVSFKDSFTLFNHRCFGRILATYLLKNLFLFLWGLFIIVGLSFMLAGIYMAELAMNVHQNSEGLLVGAGMMIIVGFIIMIAGIPLLLTQALAYFLVEPLLFDKLAQDTYTGPLAVIKESRRLMKGYKTKAFILNLSFIGWFFLSYISIGIVGIYVIPYYLASHIYFYQAVLEDRSMKEKLFQGMML
;
A
#
# COMPACT_ATOMS: atom_id res chain seq x y z
N MET A 1 21.77 16.10 -6.38
CA MET A 1 20.73 15.44 -5.57
C MET A 1 19.36 15.89 -6.09
N PHE A 2 18.50 14.96 -6.50
CA PHE A 2 17.17 15.29 -7.06
C PHE A 2 16.17 15.83 -6.01
N SER A 3 15.24 16.67 -6.46
CA SER A 3 14.19 17.30 -5.64
C SER A 3 12.82 16.62 -5.80
N ILE A 4 12.09 16.48 -4.70
CA ILE A 4 10.72 15.91 -4.69
C ILE A 4 9.75 16.77 -5.51
N ARG A 5 9.95 18.09 -5.53
CA ARG A 5 9.14 19.02 -6.33
C ARG A 5 9.29 18.73 -7.83
N GLN A 6 10.49 18.37 -8.27
CA GLN A 6 10.77 18.05 -9.67
C GLN A 6 10.13 16.72 -10.07
N ILE A 7 10.26 15.68 -9.23
CA ILE A 7 9.58 14.38 -9.45
C ILE A 7 8.08 14.59 -9.63
N ARG A 8 7.47 15.38 -8.76
CA ARG A 8 6.04 15.72 -8.82
C ARG A 8 5.66 16.56 -10.04
N ALA A 9 6.55 17.44 -10.51
CA ALA A 9 6.32 18.22 -11.71
C ALA A 9 6.35 17.33 -12.95
N ASN A 10 7.36 16.46 -13.08
CA ASN A 10 7.49 15.50 -14.18
C ASN A 10 6.30 14.54 -14.23
N ALA A 11 5.89 14.00 -13.07
CA ALA A 11 4.71 13.15 -12.98
C ALA A 11 3.44 13.88 -13.42
N ARG A 12 3.28 15.16 -13.06
CA ARG A 12 2.10 15.94 -13.49
C ARG A 12 2.12 16.22 -14.99
N GLN A 13 3.29 16.54 -15.53
CA GLN A 13 3.48 16.80 -16.95
C GLN A 13 3.16 15.56 -17.78
N LEU A 14 3.70 14.40 -17.42
CA LEU A 14 3.40 13.12 -18.07
C LEU A 14 1.90 12.84 -18.14
N ILE A 15 1.20 12.97 -17.01
CA ILE A 15 -0.23 12.70 -16.95
C ILE A 15 -1.04 13.71 -17.79
N ALA A 16 -0.57 14.95 -17.91
CA ALA A 16 -1.20 15.95 -18.78
C ALA A 16 -0.95 15.69 -20.27
N GLU A 17 0.22 15.18 -20.63
CA GLU A 17 0.61 14.88 -22.01
C GLU A 17 0.05 13.54 -22.50
N THR A 18 -0.20 12.60 -21.58
CA THR A 18 -0.64 11.25 -21.95
C THR A 18 -2.17 11.18 -22.08
N PRO A 19 -2.72 10.99 -23.30
CA PRO A 19 -4.15 10.87 -23.48
C PRO A 19 -4.67 9.61 -22.79
N GLY A 20 -5.72 9.76 -22.00
CA GLY A 20 -6.37 8.66 -21.29
C GLY A 20 -5.73 8.24 -19.97
N ALA A 21 -4.68 8.93 -19.49
CA ALA A 21 -4.05 8.60 -18.21
C ALA A 21 -5.02 8.65 -17.01
N TYR A 22 -5.97 9.59 -17.01
CA TYR A 22 -7.03 9.64 -15.99
C TYR A 22 -8.08 8.53 -16.15
N LEU A 23 -8.31 8.04 -17.37
CA LEU A 23 -9.28 6.97 -17.65
C LEU A 23 -8.81 5.62 -17.10
N LEU A 24 -7.50 5.44 -16.88
CA LEU A 24 -6.93 4.25 -16.23
C LEU A 24 -7.55 4.02 -14.83
N ALA A 25 -7.63 5.09 -14.04
CA ALA A 25 -8.10 5.00 -12.66
C ALA A 25 -9.63 4.99 -12.54
N LEU A 26 -10.36 5.17 -13.64
CA LEU A 26 -11.82 5.25 -13.62
C LEU A 26 -12.46 3.96 -13.11
N ILE A 27 -12.07 2.79 -13.64
CA ILE A 27 -12.67 1.50 -13.22
C ILE A 27 -12.33 1.17 -11.76
N PRO A 28 -11.06 1.21 -11.32
CA PRO A 28 -10.71 0.95 -9.93
C PRO A 28 -11.41 1.90 -8.95
N VAL A 29 -11.54 3.19 -9.31
CA VAL A 29 -12.20 4.17 -8.45
C VAL A 29 -13.69 3.94 -8.38
N ILE A 30 -14.38 3.68 -9.51
CA ILE A 30 -15.82 3.36 -9.49
C ILE A 30 -16.08 2.11 -8.66
N LEU A 31 -15.27 1.06 -8.87
CA LEU A 31 -15.37 -0.16 -8.09
C LEU A 31 -15.18 0.12 -6.60
N GLY A 32 -14.19 0.95 -6.25
CA GLY A 32 -13.95 1.33 -4.86
C GLY A 32 -15.06 2.17 -4.23
N VAL A 33 -15.67 3.09 -4.98
CA VAL A 33 -16.84 3.87 -4.54
C VAL A 33 -18.02 2.94 -4.27
N ILE A 34 -18.33 2.02 -5.21
CA ILE A 34 -19.43 1.06 -5.04
C ILE A 34 -19.23 0.24 -3.78
N ILE A 35 -18.02 -0.25 -3.56
CA ILE A 35 -17.69 -1.11 -2.43
C ILE A 35 -17.75 -0.31 -1.12
N GLN A 36 -17.26 0.92 -1.09
CA GLN A 36 -17.38 1.81 0.05
C GLN A 36 -18.85 2.06 0.43
N LEU A 37 -19.73 2.24 -0.57
CA LEU A 37 -21.17 2.39 -0.37
C LEU A 37 -21.81 1.11 0.20
N VAL A 38 -21.40 -0.06 -0.31
CA VAL A 38 -21.84 -1.37 0.20
C VAL A 38 -21.44 -1.54 1.68
N TYR A 39 -20.24 -1.12 2.06
CA TYR A 39 -19.79 -1.18 3.46
C TYR A 39 -20.55 -0.20 4.36
N SER A 40 -20.78 1.03 3.92
CA SER A 40 -21.56 1.99 4.71
C SER A 40 -23.00 1.53 4.92
N SER A 41 -23.58 0.79 3.96
CA SER A 41 -24.92 0.22 4.13
C SER A 41 -24.95 -0.95 5.13
N GLN A 42 -23.84 -1.66 5.32
CA GLN A 42 -23.75 -2.80 6.24
C GLN A 42 -23.37 -2.38 7.66
N SER A 43 -22.68 -1.24 7.85
CA SER A 43 -22.23 -0.80 9.18
C SER A 43 -23.37 -0.49 10.15
N ASP A 44 -24.49 0.04 9.64
CA ASP A 44 -25.66 0.37 10.47
C ASP A 44 -26.38 -0.89 10.99
N ASP A 45 -26.39 -1.96 10.19
CA ASP A 45 -26.95 -3.26 10.56
C ASP A 45 -26.01 -4.03 11.52
N LEU A 46 -24.69 -3.90 11.33
CA LEU A 46 -23.66 -4.48 12.20
C LEU A 46 -23.71 -3.95 13.64
N ALA A 47 -23.88 -2.64 13.83
CA ALA A 47 -23.96 -2.05 15.17
C ALA A 47 -25.19 -2.55 15.95
N LEU A 48 -26.32 -2.71 15.26
CA LEU A 48 -27.55 -3.29 15.81
C LEU A 48 -27.43 -4.80 16.08
N GLN A 49 -26.67 -5.53 15.27
CA GLN A 49 -26.47 -6.97 15.43
C GLN A 49 -25.45 -7.32 16.53
N LEU A 50 -24.37 -6.55 16.66
CA LEU A 50 -23.40 -6.67 17.76
C LEU A 50 -24.05 -6.41 19.13
N ALA A 51 -25.03 -5.52 19.18
CA ALA A 51 -25.78 -5.22 20.40
C ALA A 51 -26.75 -6.35 20.81
N ASN A 52 -27.22 -7.18 19.87
CA ASN A 52 -28.37 -8.05 20.08
C ASN A 52 -28.14 -9.55 19.78
N SER A 53 -26.99 -9.95 19.23
CA SER A 53 -26.77 -11.35 18.81
C SER A 53 -25.30 -11.78 18.82
N SER A 54 -25.07 -13.09 19.02
CA SER A 54 -23.77 -13.72 18.79
C SER A 54 -23.50 -13.80 17.29
N ILE A 55 -22.37 -13.26 16.83
CA ILE A 55 -22.00 -13.25 15.40
C ILE A 55 -21.87 -14.69 14.89
N GLY A 56 -22.68 -15.06 13.90
CA GLY A 56 -22.59 -16.37 13.25
C GLY A 56 -21.29 -16.53 12.45
N THR A 57 -20.76 -17.75 12.37
CA THR A 57 -19.53 -18.05 11.61
C THR A 57 -19.62 -17.66 10.14
N SER A 58 -20.81 -17.78 9.53
CA SER A 58 -21.10 -17.36 8.15
C SER A 58 -20.99 -15.84 7.97
N GLN A 59 -21.42 -15.05 8.95
CA GLN A 59 -21.30 -13.58 8.92
C GLN A 59 -19.83 -13.17 9.05
N LEU A 60 -19.07 -13.80 9.95
CA LEU A 60 -17.63 -13.57 10.06
C LEU A 60 -16.90 -13.86 8.74
N ILE A 61 -17.26 -14.95 8.06
CA ILE A 61 -16.69 -15.29 6.75
C ILE A 61 -16.99 -14.17 5.74
N ASN A 62 -18.22 -13.66 5.67
CA ASN A 62 -18.56 -12.59 4.73
C ASN A 62 -17.82 -11.28 5.04
N LEU A 63 -17.70 -10.93 6.33
CA LEU A 63 -16.98 -9.73 6.79
C LEU A 63 -15.49 -9.76 6.46
N ILE A 64 -14.90 -10.94 6.30
CA ILE A 64 -13.47 -11.10 6.01
C ILE A 64 -13.24 -11.36 4.51
N ALA A 65 -14.01 -12.27 3.92
CA ALA A 65 -13.79 -12.76 2.56
C ALA A 65 -14.07 -11.68 1.51
N PHE A 66 -15.17 -10.94 1.64
CA PHE A 66 -15.54 -9.92 0.65
C PHE A 66 -14.51 -8.78 0.58
N PRO A 67 -14.07 -8.15 1.69
CA PRO A 67 -13.01 -7.14 1.62
C PRO A 67 -11.68 -7.70 1.12
N LEU A 68 -11.33 -8.92 1.52
CA LEU A 68 -10.08 -9.53 1.08
C LEU A 68 -10.04 -9.68 -0.44
N VAL A 69 -11.07 -10.28 -1.04
CA VAL A 69 -11.17 -10.49 -2.48
C VAL A 69 -11.17 -9.16 -3.22
N TYR A 70 -11.98 -8.20 -2.76
CA TYR A 70 -12.05 -6.87 -3.36
C TYR A 70 -10.70 -6.13 -3.32
N ASN A 71 -10.01 -6.11 -2.17
CA ASN A 71 -8.72 -5.43 -2.05
C ASN A 71 -7.67 -6.05 -2.98
N ILE A 72 -7.65 -7.38 -3.09
CA ILE A 72 -6.77 -8.08 -4.05
C ILE A 72 -7.10 -7.63 -5.48
N LEU A 73 -8.37 -7.54 -5.86
CA LEU A 73 -8.76 -7.09 -7.21
C LEU A 73 -8.30 -5.66 -7.49
N VAL A 74 -8.57 -4.72 -6.59
CA VAL A 74 -8.17 -3.31 -6.76
C VAL A 74 -6.64 -3.17 -6.80
N ASP A 75 -5.93 -3.92 -5.98
CA ASP A 75 -4.47 -3.97 -5.98
C ASP A 75 -3.92 -4.45 -7.33
N LEU A 76 -4.50 -5.50 -7.91
CA LEU A 76 -4.08 -6.01 -9.22
C LEU A 76 -4.35 -5.00 -10.33
N MET A 77 -5.49 -4.29 -10.28
CA MET A 77 -5.78 -3.22 -11.23
C MET A 77 -4.80 -2.06 -11.06
N THR A 78 -4.44 -1.71 -9.82
CA THR A 78 -3.45 -0.69 -9.52
C THR A 78 -2.06 -1.07 -10.01
N LEU A 79 -1.69 -2.34 -9.88
CA LEU A 79 -0.45 -2.87 -10.43
C LEU A 79 -0.45 -2.84 -11.96
N SER A 80 -1.59 -3.11 -12.60
CA SER A 80 -1.75 -2.98 -14.05
C SER A 80 -1.61 -1.53 -14.52
N MET A 81 -2.18 -0.57 -13.80
CA MET A 81 -2.00 0.86 -14.08
C MET A 81 -0.54 1.29 -13.92
N SER A 82 0.13 0.81 -12.87
CA SER A 82 1.56 1.05 -12.63
C SER A 82 2.41 0.54 -13.79
N LEU A 83 2.12 -0.67 -14.30
CA LEU A 83 2.77 -1.23 -15.48
C LEU A 83 2.50 -0.40 -16.75
N ALA A 84 1.26 0.03 -16.97
CA ALA A 84 0.90 0.82 -18.14
C ALA A 84 1.60 2.19 -18.13
N LEU A 85 1.63 2.87 -16.97
CA LEU A 85 2.37 4.12 -16.81
C LEU A 85 3.88 3.92 -16.93
N PHE A 86 4.42 2.80 -16.44
CA PHE A 86 5.82 2.45 -16.65
C PHE A 86 6.14 2.31 -18.15
N GLN A 87 5.28 1.65 -18.91
CA GLN A 87 5.46 1.51 -20.36
C GLN A 87 5.44 2.86 -21.08
N VAL A 88 4.59 3.80 -20.67
CA VAL A 88 4.56 5.16 -21.24
C VAL A 88 5.80 5.96 -20.87
N ILE A 89 6.23 5.93 -19.60
CA ILE A 89 7.41 6.66 -19.12
C ILE A 89 8.70 6.19 -19.81
N TYR A 90 8.80 4.90 -20.13
CA TYR A 90 9.94 4.31 -20.83
C TYR A 90 9.74 4.26 -22.37
N HIS A 91 8.75 4.99 -22.90
CA HIS A 91 8.47 5.12 -24.33
C HIS A 91 8.20 3.80 -25.08
N TYR A 92 7.66 2.80 -24.41
CA TYR A 92 7.15 1.58 -25.05
C TYR A 92 5.75 1.77 -25.65
N ARG A 93 5.00 2.80 -25.24
CA ARG A 93 3.66 3.16 -25.72
C ARG A 93 3.40 4.67 -25.60
N ASP A 94 2.59 5.22 -26.52
CA ASP A 94 2.29 6.66 -26.57
C ASP A 94 0.95 7.05 -25.93
N SER A 95 0.07 6.07 -25.66
CA SER A 95 -1.25 6.34 -25.06
C SER A 95 -1.71 5.20 -24.16
N VAL A 96 -2.67 5.51 -23.29
CA VAL A 96 -3.25 4.55 -22.35
C VAL A 96 -4.77 4.62 -22.42
N SER A 97 -5.40 3.45 -22.35
CA SER A 97 -6.86 3.29 -22.37
C SER A 97 -7.36 2.74 -21.04
N PHE A 98 -8.65 2.90 -20.75
CA PHE A 98 -9.27 2.30 -19.56
C PHE A 98 -9.11 0.76 -19.51
N LYS A 99 -8.93 0.11 -20.67
CA LYS A 99 -8.69 -1.33 -20.77
C LYS A 99 -7.32 -1.73 -20.21
N ASP A 100 -6.37 -0.79 -20.16
CA ASP A 100 -5.02 -1.07 -19.67
C ASP A 100 -4.96 -1.32 -18.16
N SER A 101 -6.03 -1.00 -17.43
CA SER A 101 -6.22 -1.41 -16.04
C SER A 101 -6.35 -2.94 -15.87
N PHE A 102 -6.50 -3.68 -16.98
CA PHE A 102 -6.47 -5.14 -17.03
C PHE A 102 -5.33 -5.72 -17.87
N THR A 103 -4.46 -4.89 -18.46
CA THR A 103 -3.35 -5.36 -19.33
C THR A 103 -2.41 -6.34 -18.62
N LEU A 104 -2.24 -6.22 -17.30
CA LEU A 104 -1.44 -7.14 -16.51
C LEU A 104 -1.92 -8.60 -16.61
N PHE A 105 -3.23 -8.85 -16.65
CA PHE A 105 -3.80 -10.21 -16.69
C PHE A 105 -3.47 -10.97 -17.98
N ASN A 106 -3.26 -10.24 -19.08
CA ASN A 106 -2.89 -10.81 -20.38
C ASN A 106 -1.37 -10.83 -20.61
N HIS A 107 -0.57 -10.37 -19.64
CA HIS A 107 0.87 -10.27 -19.81
C HIS A 107 1.54 -11.65 -19.71
N ARG A 108 2.48 -11.95 -20.64
CA ARG A 108 3.22 -13.24 -20.65
C ARG A 108 3.92 -13.55 -19.33
N CYS A 109 4.34 -12.52 -18.60
CA CYS A 109 5.00 -12.64 -17.29
C CYS A 109 4.07 -12.40 -16.09
N PHE A 110 2.74 -12.48 -16.27
CA PHE A 110 1.76 -12.25 -15.20
C PHE A 110 2.11 -12.99 -13.91
N GLY A 111 2.39 -14.30 -13.99
CA GLY A 111 2.72 -15.11 -12.81
C GLY A 111 3.97 -14.62 -12.06
N ARG A 112 4.99 -14.12 -12.77
CA ARG A 112 6.20 -13.55 -12.13
C ARG A 112 5.91 -12.23 -11.45
N ILE A 113 5.08 -11.39 -12.07
CA ILE A 113 4.67 -10.11 -11.51
C ILE A 113 3.83 -10.33 -10.25
N LEU A 114 2.80 -11.19 -10.37
CA LEU A 114 1.91 -11.56 -9.28
C LEU A 114 2.69 -12.20 -8.12
N ALA A 115 3.59 -13.14 -8.39
CA ALA A 115 4.39 -13.78 -7.34
C ALA A 115 5.25 -12.77 -6.57
N THR A 116 5.88 -11.82 -7.27
CA THR A 116 6.69 -10.77 -6.62
C THR A 116 5.82 -9.83 -5.80
N TYR A 117 4.66 -9.43 -6.33
CA TYR A 117 3.70 -8.59 -5.63
C TYR A 117 3.13 -9.26 -4.37
N LEU A 118 2.68 -10.51 -4.49
CA LEU A 118 2.16 -11.28 -3.36
C LEU A 118 3.25 -11.53 -2.32
N LEU A 119 4.48 -11.83 -2.73
CA LEU A 119 5.58 -12.03 -1.79
C LEU A 119 5.95 -10.73 -1.05
N LYS A 120 5.96 -9.59 -1.74
CA LYS A 120 6.13 -8.26 -1.12
C LYS A 120 5.04 -8.03 -0.06
N ASN A 121 3.78 -8.25 -0.42
CA ASN A 121 2.65 -8.05 0.49
C ASN A 121 2.66 -9.04 1.64
N LEU A 122 3.05 -10.30 1.42
CA LEU A 122 3.23 -11.28 2.48
C LEU A 122 4.28 -10.80 3.49
N PHE A 123 5.42 -10.30 3.04
CA PHE A 123 6.41 -9.75 3.97
C PHE A 123 5.89 -8.55 4.75
N LEU A 124 5.17 -7.62 4.11
CA LEU A 124 4.56 -6.48 4.80
C LEU A 124 3.48 -6.93 5.79
N PHE A 125 2.68 -7.93 5.44
CA PHE A 125 1.69 -8.55 6.32
C PHE A 125 2.34 -9.20 7.55
N LEU A 126 3.46 -9.91 7.37
CA LEU A 126 4.22 -10.50 8.48
C LEU A 126 4.70 -9.42 9.47
N TRP A 127 5.14 -8.26 8.99
CA TRP A 127 5.48 -7.13 9.88
C TRP A 127 4.23 -6.47 10.48
N GLY A 128 3.12 -6.47 9.75
CA GLY A 128 1.81 -6.03 10.25
C GLY A 128 1.26 -6.88 11.39
N LEU A 129 1.70 -8.15 11.53
CA LEU A 129 1.27 -9.02 12.64
C LEU A 129 1.58 -8.42 14.01
N PHE A 130 2.66 -7.66 14.17
CA PHE A 130 2.97 -6.98 15.43
C PHE A 130 1.85 -6.01 15.84
N ILE A 131 1.29 -5.28 14.88
CA ILE A 131 0.18 -4.34 15.11
C ILE A 131 -1.08 -5.14 15.46
N ILE A 132 -1.34 -6.23 14.75
CA ILE A 132 -2.50 -7.10 15.01
C ILE A 132 -2.44 -7.73 16.41
N VAL A 133 -1.25 -8.18 16.84
CA VAL A 133 -1.03 -8.71 18.20
C VAL A 133 -1.25 -7.61 19.24
N GLY A 134 -0.76 -6.39 19.01
CA GLY A 134 -1.05 -5.25 19.91
C GLY A 134 -2.54 -4.97 20.02
N LEU A 135 -3.25 -4.95 18.90
CA LEU A 135 -4.70 -4.73 18.83
C LEU A 135 -5.47 -5.84 19.54
N SER A 136 -5.07 -7.11 19.39
CA SER A 136 -5.77 -8.23 20.03
C SER A 136 -5.64 -8.19 21.55
N PHE A 137 -4.47 -7.81 22.08
CA PHE A 137 -4.27 -7.57 23.51
C PHE A 137 -5.14 -6.41 24.03
N MET A 138 -5.27 -5.33 23.25
CA MET A 138 -6.15 -4.21 23.62
C MET A 138 -7.61 -4.64 23.67
N LEU A 139 -8.10 -5.35 22.64
CA LEU A 139 -9.48 -5.84 22.58
C LEU A 139 -9.79 -6.84 23.70
N ALA A 140 -8.85 -7.74 24.00
CA ALA A 140 -8.97 -8.68 25.12
C ALA A 140 -9.03 -7.95 26.47
N GLY A 141 -8.24 -6.89 26.64
CA GLY A 141 -8.29 -6.04 27.84
C GLY A 141 -9.64 -5.32 27.98
N ILE A 142 -10.19 -4.78 26.89
CA ILE A 142 -11.52 -4.14 26.89
C ILE A 142 -12.61 -5.15 27.27
N TYR A 143 -12.60 -6.33 26.66
CA TYR A 143 -13.55 -7.40 26.99
C TYR A 143 -13.44 -7.84 28.46
N MET A 144 -12.21 -7.93 29.00
CA MET A 144 -12.01 -8.27 30.41
C MET A 144 -12.51 -7.16 31.35
N ALA A 145 -12.32 -5.88 31.00
CA ALA A 145 -12.86 -4.75 31.77
C ALA A 145 -14.40 -4.78 31.80
N GLU A 146 -15.03 -5.08 30.67
CA GLU A 146 -16.49 -5.24 30.58
C GLU A 146 -16.98 -6.41 31.43
N LEU A 147 -16.29 -7.56 31.41
CA LEU A 147 -16.61 -8.70 32.27
C LEU A 147 -16.47 -8.34 33.76
N ALA A 148 -15.44 -7.57 34.14
CA ALA A 148 -15.19 -7.15 35.51
C ALA A 148 -16.29 -6.22 36.06
N MET A 149 -16.91 -5.39 35.21
CA MET A 149 -18.04 -4.55 35.60
C MET A 149 -19.32 -5.35 35.85
N ASN A 150 -19.48 -6.50 35.20
CA ASN A 150 -20.65 -7.36 35.36
C ASN A 150 -20.54 -8.31 36.58
N VAL A 151 -19.31 -8.65 37.01
CA VAL A 151 -19.05 -9.54 38.15
C VAL A 151 -18.82 -8.73 39.42
N HIS A 152 -19.81 -8.68 40.31
CA HIS A 152 -19.81 -7.86 41.54
C HIS A 152 -18.84 -8.34 42.66
N GLN A 153 -18.15 -9.48 42.49
CA GLN A 153 -17.16 -10.00 43.43
C GLN A 153 -15.74 -9.93 42.83
N ASN A 154 -14.77 -9.38 43.57
CA ASN A 154 -13.34 -9.31 43.20
C ASN A 154 -13.01 -8.59 41.87
N SER A 155 -13.70 -7.49 41.58
CA SER A 155 -13.52 -6.72 40.33
C SER A 155 -12.23 -5.89 40.30
N GLU A 156 -11.63 -5.53 41.44
CA GLU A 156 -10.44 -4.68 41.48
C GLU A 156 -9.22 -5.30 40.78
N GLY A 157 -8.94 -6.59 41.04
CA GLY A 157 -7.84 -7.30 40.40
C GLY A 157 -8.03 -7.49 38.89
N LEU A 158 -9.26 -7.76 38.46
CA LEU A 158 -9.62 -7.90 37.05
C LEU A 158 -9.51 -6.57 36.30
N LEU A 159 -9.98 -5.47 36.90
CA LEU A 159 -9.87 -4.14 36.29
C LEU A 159 -8.42 -3.69 36.13
N VAL A 160 -7.57 -3.93 37.14
CA VAL A 160 -6.13 -3.64 37.03
C VAL A 160 -5.48 -4.51 35.95
N GLY A 161 -5.81 -5.81 35.90
CA GLY A 161 -5.32 -6.73 34.86
C GLY A 161 -5.73 -6.29 33.45
N ALA A 162 -6.99 -5.89 33.27
CA ALA A 162 -7.50 -5.34 32.03
C ALA A 162 -6.75 -4.08 31.60
N GLY A 163 -6.53 -3.15 32.53
CA GLY A 163 -5.75 -1.93 32.29
C GLY A 163 -4.32 -2.23 31.83
N MET A 164 -3.64 -3.18 32.47
CA MET A 164 -2.30 -3.59 32.05
C MET A 164 -2.29 -4.19 30.64
N MET A 165 -3.26 -5.04 30.28
CA MET A 165 -3.35 -5.62 28.94
C MET A 165 -3.54 -4.56 27.86
N ILE A 166 -4.37 -3.54 28.12
CA ILE A 166 -4.57 -2.42 27.19
C ILE A 166 -3.27 -1.64 27.00
N ILE A 167 -2.57 -1.31 28.09
CA ILE A 167 -1.30 -0.57 28.03
C ILE A 167 -0.23 -1.37 27.28
N VAL A 168 -0.07 -2.67 27.59
CA VAL A 168 0.87 -3.56 26.90
C VAL A 168 0.55 -3.66 25.42
N GLY A 169 -0.73 -3.87 25.08
CA GLY A 169 -1.18 -3.92 23.69
C GLY A 169 -0.89 -2.62 22.94
N PHE A 170 -1.11 -1.48 23.58
CA PHE A 170 -0.81 -0.16 23.02
C PHE A 170 0.69 0.05 22.78
N ILE A 171 1.56 -0.39 23.69
CA ILE A 171 3.02 -0.32 23.52
C ILE A 171 3.47 -1.19 22.34
N ILE A 172 2.97 -2.43 22.24
CA ILE A 172 3.29 -3.34 21.13
C ILE A 172 2.82 -2.73 19.79
N MET A 173 1.62 -2.15 19.77
CA MET A 173 1.06 -1.50 18.60
C MET A 173 1.91 -0.30 18.15
N ILE A 174 2.28 0.58 19.08
CA ILE A 174 3.17 1.72 18.79
C ILE A 174 4.51 1.24 18.27
N ALA A 175 5.10 0.20 18.86
CA ALA A 175 6.36 -0.37 18.40
C ALA A 175 6.23 -0.96 16.99
N GLY A 176 5.11 -1.59 16.66
CA GLY A 176 4.85 -2.17 15.33
C GLY A 176 4.82 -1.14 14.19
N ILE A 177 4.37 0.10 14.45
CA ILE A 177 4.19 1.12 13.42
C ILE A 177 5.54 1.53 12.75
N PRO A 178 6.60 1.96 13.48
CA PRO A 178 7.90 2.26 12.88
C PRO A 178 8.53 1.08 12.16
N LEU A 179 8.33 -0.14 12.67
CA LEU A 179 8.83 -1.37 12.04
C LEU A 179 8.18 -1.56 10.66
N LEU A 180 6.85 -1.50 10.58
CA LEU A 180 6.11 -1.61 9.34
C LEU A 180 6.50 -0.49 8.35
N LEU A 181 6.55 0.76 8.84
CA LEU A 181 6.89 1.93 8.01
C LEU A 181 8.30 1.79 7.40
N THR A 182 9.27 1.34 8.18
CA THR A 182 10.66 1.18 7.70
C THR A 182 10.75 0.13 6.59
N GLN A 183 9.98 -0.95 6.68
CA GLN A 183 9.96 -2.01 5.66
C GLN A 183 9.15 -1.60 4.43
N ALA A 184 8.03 -0.90 4.61
CA ALA A 184 7.25 -0.32 3.51
C ALA A 184 8.12 0.62 2.66
N LEU A 185 8.89 1.51 3.30
CA LEU A 185 9.84 2.38 2.60
C LEU A 185 11.00 1.60 1.95
N ALA A 186 11.40 0.44 2.49
CA ALA A 186 12.43 -0.38 1.87
C ALA A 186 11.94 -1.10 0.59
N TYR A 187 10.64 -1.41 0.53
CA TYR A 187 10.00 -2.09 -0.60
C TYR A 187 9.37 -1.13 -1.62
N PHE A 188 9.55 0.17 -1.42
CA PHE A 188 9.00 1.24 -2.24
C PHE A 188 9.34 1.12 -3.74
N LEU A 189 10.52 0.59 -4.08
CA LEU A 189 10.99 0.47 -5.46
C LEU A 189 10.73 -0.90 -6.09
N VAL A 190 10.09 -1.84 -5.38
CA VAL A 190 9.92 -3.22 -5.87
C VAL A 190 9.18 -3.27 -7.20
N GLU A 191 8.11 -2.49 -7.35
CA GLU A 191 7.27 -2.48 -8.56
C GLU A 191 8.01 -1.94 -9.79
N PRO A 192 8.55 -0.71 -9.79
CA PRO A 192 9.27 -0.20 -10.97
C PRO A 192 10.54 -1.01 -11.26
N LEU A 193 11.26 -1.49 -10.24
CA LEU A 193 12.43 -2.36 -10.43
C LEU A 193 12.06 -3.71 -11.05
N LEU A 194 10.92 -4.28 -10.68
CA LEU A 194 10.41 -5.52 -11.25
C LEU A 194 10.12 -5.34 -12.74
N PHE A 195 9.43 -4.25 -13.11
CA PHE A 195 9.11 -3.96 -14.50
C PHE A 195 10.36 -3.75 -15.33
N ASP A 196 11.33 -2.99 -14.82
CA ASP A 196 12.62 -2.76 -15.46
C ASP A 196 13.39 -4.07 -15.70
N LYS A 197 13.48 -4.94 -14.68
CA LYS A 197 14.13 -6.25 -14.82
C LYS A 197 13.42 -7.22 -15.76
N LEU A 198 12.10 -7.14 -15.84
CA LEU A 198 11.33 -7.93 -16.80
C LEU A 198 11.51 -7.41 -18.23
N ALA A 199 11.63 -6.09 -18.40
CA ALA A 199 11.90 -5.48 -19.71
C ALA A 199 13.32 -5.79 -20.21
N GLN A 200 14.29 -5.93 -19.30
CA GLN A 200 15.69 -6.25 -19.62
C GLN A 200 16.01 -7.76 -19.62
N ASP A 201 15.02 -8.64 -19.40
CA ASP A 201 15.21 -10.09 -19.23
C ASP A 201 16.23 -10.50 -18.13
N THR A 202 16.51 -9.62 -17.16
CA THR A 202 17.44 -9.84 -16.04
C THR A 202 16.77 -10.32 -14.75
N TYR A 203 15.50 -10.73 -14.84
CA TYR A 203 14.70 -11.18 -13.70
C TYR A 203 15.22 -12.53 -13.14
N THR A 204 15.74 -12.48 -11.90
CA THR A 204 16.30 -13.65 -11.20
C THR A 204 15.39 -14.22 -10.10
N GLY A 205 14.24 -13.59 -9.85
CA GLY A 205 13.22 -14.09 -8.92
C GLY A 205 12.70 -13.04 -7.93
N PRO A 206 11.58 -13.32 -7.23
CA PRO A 206 10.91 -12.36 -6.34
C PRO A 206 11.80 -11.82 -5.21
N LEU A 207 12.50 -12.71 -4.52
CA LEU A 207 13.38 -12.36 -3.40
C LEU A 207 14.55 -11.48 -3.85
N ALA A 208 15.09 -11.72 -5.04
CA ALA A 208 16.17 -10.93 -5.58
C ALA A 208 15.73 -9.48 -5.84
N VAL A 209 14.54 -9.28 -6.40
CA VAL A 209 13.94 -7.95 -6.62
C VAL A 209 13.72 -7.23 -5.29
N ILE A 210 13.14 -7.90 -4.29
CA ILE A 210 12.87 -7.31 -2.96
C ILE A 210 14.18 -6.91 -2.25
N LYS A 211 15.19 -7.79 -2.28
CA LYS A 211 16.51 -7.52 -1.69
C LYS A 211 17.19 -6.34 -2.37
N GLU A 212 17.07 -6.25 -3.69
CA GLU A 212 17.64 -5.15 -4.45
C GLU A 212 16.92 -3.81 -4.21
N SER A 213 15.59 -3.79 -4.14
CA SER A 213 14.84 -2.59 -3.73
C SER A 213 15.34 -2.08 -2.37
N ARG A 214 15.51 -2.98 -1.39
CA ARG A 214 16.03 -2.62 -0.06
C ARG A 214 17.43 -2.02 -0.13
N ARG A 215 18.30 -2.55 -1.00
CA ARG A 215 19.65 -2.02 -1.25
C ARG A 215 19.59 -0.63 -1.89
N LEU A 216 18.80 -0.48 -2.96
CA LEU A 216 18.64 0.78 -3.68
C LEU A 216 18.11 1.88 -2.76
N MET A 217 17.18 1.57 -1.87
CA MET A 217 16.58 2.51 -0.92
C MET A 217 17.51 2.98 0.21
N LYS A 218 18.67 2.36 0.43
CA LYS A 218 19.62 2.79 1.48
C LYS A 218 20.14 4.19 1.18
N GLY A 219 19.78 5.17 2.01
CA GLY A 219 20.11 6.59 1.82
C GLY A 219 19.00 7.44 1.18
N TYR A 220 17.91 6.81 0.70
CA TYR A 220 16.79 7.51 0.05
C TYR A 220 15.44 7.33 0.78
N LYS A 221 15.40 6.56 1.89
CA LYS A 221 14.17 6.35 2.70
C LYS A 221 13.49 7.64 3.10
N THR A 222 14.24 8.63 3.60
CA THR A 222 13.69 9.93 4.01
C THR A 222 13.06 10.68 2.83
N LYS A 223 13.68 10.60 1.64
CA LYS A 223 13.10 11.21 0.43
C LYS A 223 11.80 10.54 0.01
N ALA A 224 11.73 9.21 0.08
CA ALA A 224 10.49 8.48 -0.20
C ALA A 224 9.41 8.79 0.85
N PHE A 225 9.78 8.96 2.12
CA PHE A 225 8.87 9.40 3.16
C PHE A 225 8.31 10.81 2.87
N ILE A 226 9.17 11.77 2.51
CA ILE A 226 8.75 13.14 2.16
C ILE A 226 7.86 13.12 0.90
N LEU A 227 8.17 12.27 -0.08
CA LEU A 227 7.32 12.07 -1.26
C LEU A 227 5.93 11.62 -0.81
N ASN A 228 5.81 10.55 -0.03
CA ASN A 228 4.53 10.07 0.50
C ASN A 228 3.79 11.14 1.33
N LEU A 229 4.50 11.88 2.18
CA LEU A 229 3.92 12.95 2.99
C LEU A 229 3.36 14.08 2.12
N SER A 230 3.97 14.37 0.97
CA SER A 230 3.45 15.38 0.04
C SER A 230 2.12 14.98 -0.63
N PHE A 231 1.76 13.70 -0.57
CA PHE A 231 0.48 13.17 -1.05
C PHE A 231 -0.58 13.02 0.05
N ILE A 232 -0.23 13.25 1.33
CA ILE A 232 -1.18 13.03 2.44
C ILE A 232 -2.45 13.88 2.31
N GLY A 233 -2.31 15.14 1.84
CA GLY A 233 -3.45 16.03 1.62
C GLY A 233 -4.38 15.52 0.51
N TRP A 234 -3.81 14.88 -0.52
CA TRP A 234 -4.59 14.27 -1.60
C TRP A 234 -5.33 13.02 -1.12
N PHE A 235 -4.70 12.20 -0.27
CA PHE A 235 -5.37 11.05 0.33
C PHE A 235 -6.50 11.47 1.27
N PHE A 236 -6.30 12.54 2.05
CA PHE A 236 -7.35 13.11 2.88
C PHE A 236 -8.53 13.63 2.05
N LEU A 237 -8.24 14.34 0.95
CA LEU A 237 -9.27 14.81 0.02
C LEU A 237 -9.99 13.65 -0.67
N SER A 238 -9.25 12.59 -1.02
CA SER A 238 -9.81 11.34 -1.53
C SER A 238 -10.79 10.73 -0.55
N TYR A 239 -10.45 10.67 0.74
CA TYR A 239 -11.34 10.15 1.78
C TYR A 239 -12.65 10.96 1.88
N ILE A 240 -12.57 12.30 1.90
CA ILE A 240 -13.77 13.17 1.95
C ILE A 240 -14.65 13.01 0.70
N SER A 241 -14.03 12.80 -0.46
CA SER A 241 -14.74 12.61 -1.74
C SER A 241 -15.24 11.18 -2.00
N ILE A 242 -15.19 10.28 -1.00
CA ILE A 242 -15.54 8.86 -1.15
C ILE A 242 -14.69 8.18 -2.26
N GLY A 243 -13.46 8.66 -2.47
CA GLY A 243 -12.53 8.09 -3.44
C GLY A 243 -12.57 8.68 -4.85
N ILE A 244 -13.50 9.59 -5.17
CA ILE A 244 -13.63 10.17 -6.54
C ILE A 244 -12.37 10.91 -6.98
N VAL A 245 -11.73 11.64 -6.06
CA VAL A 245 -10.46 12.34 -6.31
C VAL A 245 -9.34 11.36 -6.70
N GLY A 246 -9.49 10.07 -6.38
CA GLY A 246 -8.58 9.00 -6.79
C GLY A 246 -8.36 8.90 -8.30
N ILE A 247 -9.33 9.34 -9.13
CA ILE A 247 -9.18 9.33 -10.60
C ILE A 247 -7.96 10.16 -11.04
N TYR A 248 -7.73 11.29 -10.36
CA TYR A 248 -6.56 12.14 -10.60
C TYR A 248 -5.34 11.67 -9.79
N VAL A 249 -5.54 11.33 -8.52
CA VAL A 249 -4.45 11.12 -7.57
C VAL A 249 -3.72 9.80 -7.80
N ILE A 250 -4.43 8.71 -8.12
CA ILE A 250 -3.82 7.38 -8.32
C ILE A 250 -2.78 7.40 -9.45
N PRO A 251 -3.11 7.80 -10.70
CA PRO A 251 -2.14 7.75 -11.78
C PRO A 251 -1.01 8.76 -11.56
N TYR A 252 -1.29 9.91 -10.95
CA TYR A 252 -0.29 10.89 -10.55
C TYR A 252 0.70 10.37 -9.50
N TYR A 253 0.20 9.63 -8.50
CA TYR A 253 1.01 9.00 -7.45
C TYR A 253 1.88 7.87 -8.02
N LEU A 254 1.30 7.01 -8.85
CA LEU A 254 2.03 5.92 -9.53
C LEU A 254 3.15 6.46 -10.45
N ALA A 255 2.87 7.49 -11.25
CA ALA A 255 3.89 8.15 -12.06
C ALA A 255 5.01 8.76 -11.20
N SER A 256 4.65 9.37 -10.06
CA SER A 256 5.64 9.93 -9.12
C SER A 256 6.55 8.85 -8.53
N HIS A 257 6.05 7.63 -8.28
CA HIS A 257 6.87 6.50 -7.84
C HIS A 257 7.87 6.06 -8.91
N ILE A 258 7.45 5.99 -10.17
CA ILE A 258 8.32 5.59 -11.28
C ILE A 258 9.41 6.64 -11.53
N TYR A 259 9.07 7.94 -11.51
CA TYR A 259 10.07 9.01 -11.57
C TYR A 259 11.01 9.02 -10.37
N PHE A 260 10.52 8.69 -9.18
CA PHE A 260 11.39 8.53 -8.00
C PHE A 260 12.39 7.37 -8.19
N TYR A 261 11.96 6.26 -8.79
CA TYR A 261 12.85 5.15 -9.14
C TYR A 261 13.97 5.58 -10.09
N GLN A 262 13.63 6.26 -11.19
CA GLN A 262 14.61 6.78 -12.15
C GLN A 262 15.61 7.72 -11.47
N ALA A 263 15.12 8.67 -10.67
CA ALA A 263 15.97 9.62 -9.97
C ALA A 263 16.93 8.95 -8.97
N VAL A 264 16.52 7.85 -8.33
CA VAL A 264 17.39 7.05 -7.44
C VAL A 264 18.50 6.35 -8.22
N LEU A 265 18.20 5.79 -9.40
CA LEU A 265 19.20 5.15 -10.26
C LEU A 265 20.21 6.14 -10.83
N GLU A 266 19.73 7.30 -11.29
CA GLU A 266 20.58 8.37 -11.82
C GLU A 266 21.55 8.90 -10.75
N ASP A 267 21.07 9.23 -9.55
CA ASP A 267 21.91 9.74 -8.47
C ASP A 267 22.94 8.68 -8.00
N ARG A 268 22.60 7.39 -8.05
CA ARG A 268 23.53 6.27 -7.77
C ARG A 268 24.63 6.17 -8.83
N SER A 269 24.25 6.11 -10.11
CA SER A 269 25.21 5.98 -11.21
C SER A 269 26.14 7.19 -11.32
N MET A 270 25.63 8.40 -11.06
CA MET A 270 26.42 9.61 -10.98
C MET A 270 27.47 9.53 -9.86
N LYS A 271 27.06 9.12 -8.64
CA LYS A 271 27.98 8.93 -7.52
C LYS A 271 29.06 7.91 -7.86
N GLU A 272 28.70 6.77 -8.45
CA GLU A 272 29.65 5.73 -8.84
C GLU A 272 30.68 6.23 -9.86
N LYS A 273 30.23 6.95 -10.90
CA LYS A 273 31.13 7.60 -11.87
C LYS A 273 32.05 8.63 -11.22
N LEU A 274 31.55 9.43 -10.28
CA LEU A 274 32.37 10.39 -9.53
C LEU A 274 33.43 9.68 -8.69
N PHE A 275 33.07 8.59 -7.99
CA PHE A 275 34.03 7.79 -7.21
C PHE A 275 35.10 7.16 -8.11
N GLN A 276 34.71 6.61 -9.25
CA GLN A 276 35.66 6.03 -10.22
C GLN A 276 36.58 7.10 -10.83
N GLY A 277 36.04 8.28 -11.17
CA GLY A 277 36.82 9.39 -11.72
C GLY A 277 37.76 10.06 -10.72
N MET A 278 37.54 9.90 -9.41
CA MET A 278 38.47 10.36 -8.36
C MET A 278 39.58 9.33 -8.05
N MET A 279 39.44 8.09 -8.52
CA MET A 279 40.42 7.00 -8.30
C MET A 279 41.40 6.84 -9.48
N LEU A 280 41.22 7.62 -10.55
CA LEU A 280 42.07 7.69 -11.74
C LEU A 280 42.85 9.01 -11.74
#